data_AF-A0A5B9WFU4-F1
#
_entry.id   AF-A0A5B9WFU4-F1
#
_cell.length_a   1.000
_cell.length_b   1.000
_cell.length_c   1.000
_cell.angle_alpha   90.00
_cell.angle_beta   90.00
_cell.angle_gamma   90.00
#
_symmetry.space_group_name_H-M   'P 1'
#
loop_
_entity.id
_entity.type
_entity.pdbx_description
1 polymer ?
#
loop_
_entity_poly.entity_id
_entity_poly.type
_entity_poly.pdbx_seq_one_letter_code
_entity_poly.pdbx_strand_id
1 'polypeptide(L)'
;MSESGVPPEAWRSGLTSPNYRVRWKAIRGLGASRDPLAYDALVAAIGDRLPTIRIAALSALGRLRDRRAIGPAIEALKDPDAKVRDSAAAALKKFGKAAHAPMRDAYRDGDAGARLALLGALGRIKTPAISELLIAALDDPRDEIRIEAARVLGVRKDRRAVPRLLEAVAEGGPCLPAFIRALGEIGDPEALEPLRAILSAPAFMLRAEAATALRKIDNGRAVGFFCERLEEPDRDESGDLALTLAGTDLLGATESLVRRARASGDGDAIARAIVEVRRALDRHSAGLDAGRDDGPVAGAAGSCRRAGVESLRELERILRALGRGR
;
A
#
# COMPACT_ATOMS: atom_id res chain seq x y z
N MET A 1 10.17 33.28 -23.93
CA MET A 1 10.47 34.61 -23.37
C MET A 1 11.02 34.38 -21.98
N SER A 2 12.30 34.67 -21.77
CA SER A 2 13.05 34.39 -20.54
C SER A 2 12.48 35.19 -19.36
N GLU A 3 12.14 34.49 -18.28
CA GLU A 3 11.52 35.02 -17.04
C GLU A 3 12.48 35.88 -16.19
N SER A 4 13.60 36.35 -16.75
CA SER A 4 14.74 36.93 -16.03
C SER A 4 14.65 38.44 -15.77
N GLY A 5 13.52 39.09 -16.09
CA GLY A 5 13.41 40.57 -16.07
C GLY A 5 12.32 41.18 -15.20
N VAL A 6 11.51 40.37 -14.49
CA VAL A 6 10.44 40.92 -13.62
C VAL A 6 10.98 41.11 -12.20
N PRO A 7 10.99 42.33 -11.65
CA PRO A 7 11.53 42.58 -10.32
C PRO A 7 10.75 41.85 -9.23
N PRO A 8 11.40 41.38 -8.15
CA PRO A 8 10.75 40.66 -7.04
C PRO A 8 9.51 41.36 -6.45
N GLU A 9 9.49 42.69 -6.44
CA GLU A 9 8.37 43.50 -5.93
C GLU A 9 7.09 43.34 -6.77
N ALA A 10 7.24 43.22 -8.09
CA ALA A 10 6.09 43.03 -9.00
C ALA A 10 5.39 41.68 -8.74
N TRP A 11 6.14 40.66 -8.30
CA TRP A 11 5.55 39.39 -7.90
C TRP A 11 4.77 39.49 -6.59
N ARG A 12 5.21 40.29 -5.62
CA ARG A 12 4.50 40.46 -4.34
C ARG A 12 3.12 41.06 -4.53
N SER A 13 2.99 42.08 -5.39
CA SER A 13 1.69 42.67 -5.74
C SER A 13 0.74 41.63 -6.34
N GLY A 14 1.26 40.74 -7.20
CA GLY A 14 0.47 39.67 -7.84
C GLY A 14 -0.13 38.63 -6.89
N LEU A 15 0.37 38.50 -5.65
CA LEU A 15 -0.14 37.54 -4.66
C LEU A 15 -1.52 37.91 -4.10
N THR A 16 -1.91 39.18 -4.15
CA THR A 16 -3.22 39.63 -3.65
C THR A 16 -4.29 39.65 -4.75
N SER A 17 -3.91 39.31 -5.99
CA SER A 17 -4.82 39.37 -7.14
C SER A 17 -6.04 38.46 -6.95
N PRO A 18 -7.26 38.91 -7.29
CA PRO A 18 -8.43 38.04 -7.31
C PRO A 18 -8.27 36.89 -8.33
N ASN A 19 -7.46 37.12 -9.38
CA ASN A 19 -7.18 36.13 -10.42
C ASN A 19 -6.10 35.13 -9.94
N TYR A 20 -6.50 33.88 -9.75
CA TYR A 20 -5.60 32.83 -9.28
C TYR A 20 -4.42 32.58 -10.24
N ARG A 21 -4.58 32.82 -11.55
CA ARG A 21 -3.49 32.63 -12.52
C ARG A 21 -2.38 33.66 -12.29
N VAL A 22 -2.74 34.87 -11.86
CA VAL A 22 -1.78 35.93 -11.50
C VAL A 22 -1.08 35.57 -10.19
N ARG A 23 -1.83 35.14 -9.16
CA ARG A 23 -1.24 34.64 -7.90
C ARG A 23 -0.28 33.47 -8.13
N TRP A 24 -0.67 32.51 -8.95
CA TRP A 24 0.14 31.33 -9.28
C TRP A 24 1.44 31.71 -9.99
N LYS A 25 1.38 32.63 -10.96
CA LYS A 25 2.58 33.15 -11.64
C LYS A 25 3.50 33.86 -10.67
N ALA A 26 2.97 34.71 -9.80
CA ALA A 26 3.72 35.39 -8.75
C ALA A 26 4.46 34.42 -7.83
N ILE A 27 3.78 33.37 -7.34
CA ILE A 27 4.39 32.34 -6.49
C ILE A 27 5.52 31.61 -7.21
N ARG A 28 5.36 31.30 -8.50
CA ARG A 28 6.43 30.67 -9.29
C ARG A 28 7.62 31.60 -9.49
N GLY A 29 7.38 32.87 -9.80
CA GLY A 29 8.42 33.88 -9.93
C GLY A 29 9.21 34.04 -8.64
N LEU A 30 8.52 34.17 -7.51
CA LEU A 30 9.13 34.25 -6.17
C LEU A 30 9.95 32.99 -5.84
N GLY A 31 9.41 31.80 -6.08
CA GLY A 31 10.12 30.54 -5.85
C GLY A 31 11.35 30.34 -6.76
N ALA A 32 11.37 30.95 -7.95
CA ALA A 32 12.51 30.93 -8.87
C ALA A 32 13.59 31.95 -8.48
N SER A 33 13.18 33.12 -7.93
CA SER A 33 14.10 34.18 -7.53
C SER A 33 15.04 33.78 -6.40
N ARG A 34 14.63 32.82 -5.55
CA ARG A 34 15.32 32.44 -4.30
C ARG A 34 15.59 33.61 -3.34
N ASP A 35 14.87 34.71 -3.48
CA ASP A 35 14.92 35.84 -2.55
C ASP A 35 14.44 35.40 -1.16
N PRO A 36 15.26 35.49 -0.09
CA PRO A 36 14.83 35.17 1.27
C PRO A 36 13.64 36.00 1.74
N LEU A 37 13.44 37.21 1.18
CA LEU A 37 12.31 38.07 1.48
C LEU A 37 11.01 37.59 0.82
N ALA A 38 11.06 36.58 -0.05
CA ALA A 38 9.88 35.90 -0.57
C ALA A 38 9.24 34.95 0.45
N TYR A 39 9.93 34.62 1.54
CA TYR A 39 9.49 33.63 2.52
C TYR A 39 8.09 33.95 3.08
N ASP A 40 7.88 35.13 3.66
CA ASP A 40 6.62 35.48 4.32
C ASP A 40 5.43 35.46 3.34
N ALA A 41 5.67 35.97 2.14
CA ALA A 41 4.72 35.97 1.02
C ALA A 41 4.32 34.55 0.60
N LEU A 42 5.30 33.64 0.50
CA LEU A 42 5.05 32.25 0.13
C LEU A 42 4.37 31.47 1.26
N VAL A 43 4.69 31.76 2.53
CA VAL A 43 4.00 31.15 3.68
C VAL A 43 2.54 31.58 3.74
N ALA A 44 2.25 32.87 3.54
CA ALA A 44 0.86 33.35 3.44
C ALA A 44 0.07 32.63 2.34
N ALA A 45 0.71 32.33 1.20
CA ALA A 45 0.09 31.62 0.09
C ALA A 45 -0.20 30.12 0.38
N ILE A 46 0.36 29.52 1.44
CA ILE A 46 -0.08 28.20 1.93
C ILE A 46 -1.52 28.28 2.45
N GLY A 47 -2.00 29.44 2.91
CA GLY A 47 -3.38 29.63 3.38
C GLY A 47 -4.42 29.91 2.28
N ASP A 48 -4.05 29.89 0.99
CA ASP A 48 -4.97 30.26 -0.08
C ASP A 48 -6.16 29.29 -0.21
N ARG A 49 -7.34 29.84 -0.50
CA ARG A 49 -8.58 29.07 -0.71
C ARG A 49 -8.46 28.00 -1.79
N LEU A 50 -7.62 28.21 -2.81
CA LEU A 50 -7.44 27.27 -3.91
C LEU A 50 -6.29 26.29 -3.63
N PRO A 51 -6.52 24.97 -3.67
CA PRO A 51 -5.47 23.96 -3.49
C PRO A 51 -4.29 24.14 -4.45
N THR A 52 -4.56 24.56 -5.70
CA THR A 52 -3.54 24.82 -6.71
C THR A 52 -2.53 25.90 -6.30
N ILE A 53 -2.98 26.90 -5.54
CA ILE A 53 -2.12 27.97 -5.02
C ILE A 53 -1.29 27.46 -3.86
N ARG A 54 -1.91 26.73 -2.92
CA ARG A 54 -1.20 26.10 -1.79
C ARG A 54 -0.09 25.15 -2.26
N ILE A 55 -0.38 24.31 -3.26
CA ILE A 55 0.60 23.41 -3.91
C ILE A 55 1.77 24.21 -4.51
N ALA A 56 1.46 25.30 -5.23
CA ALA A 56 2.49 26.15 -5.82
C ALA A 56 3.38 26.79 -4.74
N ALA A 57 2.78 27.24 -3.64
CA ALA A 57 3.47 27.85 -2.51
C ALA A 57 4.42 26.86 -1.82
N LEU A 58 3.95 25.67 -1.46
CA LEU A 58 4.77 24.59 -0.89
C LEU A 58 5.92 24.19 -1.83
N SER A 59 5.61 24.11 -3.13
CA SER A 59 6.62 23.80 -4.15
C SER A 59 7.69 24.89 -4.24
N ALA A 60 7.31 26.17 -4.13
CA ALA A 60 8.22 27.31 -4.12
C ALA A 60 9.07 27.36 -2.83
N LEU A 61 8.47 27.17 -1.66
CA LEU A 61 9.19 27.11 -0.38
C LEU A 61 10.23 25.98 -0.35
N GLY A 62 9.87 24.80 -0.86
CA GLY A 62 10.83 23.71 -1.00
C GLY A 62 11.98 24.01 -1.99
N ARG A 63 11.78 24.92 -2.96
CA ARG A 63 12.87 25.40 -3.85
C ARG A 63 13.73 26.48 -3.20
N LEU A 64 13.11 27.35 -2.39
CA LEU A 64 13.80 28.37 -1.62
C LEU A 64 14.75 27.74 -0.59
N ARG A 65 14.38 26.56 -0.04
CA ARG A 65 15.15 25.81 0.96
C ARG A 65 15.43 26.60 2.26
N ASP A 66 14.63 27.63 2.52
CA ASP A 66 14.63 28.32 3.80
C ASP A 66 14.04 27.41 4.89
N ARG A 67 14.84 27.09 5.91
CA ARG A 67 14.48 26.16 6.99
C ARG A 67 13.28 26.64 7.82
N ARG A 68 13.00 27.95 7.82
CA ARG A 68 11.79 28.50 8.44
C ARG A 68 10.51 27.92 7.83
N ALA A 69 10.56 27.35 6.63
CA ALA A 69 9.41 26.75 5.96
C ALA A 69 9.11 25.31 6.41
N ILE A 70 9.95 24.69 7.24
CA ILE A 70 9.73 23.31 7.70
C ILE A 70 8.46 23.21 8.54
N GLY A 71 8.26 24.11 9.51
CA GLY A 71 7.04 24.14 10.35
C GLY A 71 5.76 24.32 9.51
N PRO A 72 5.66 25.35 8.66
CA PRO A 72 4.52 25.52 7.76
C PRO A 72 4.28 24.33 6.83
N ALA A 73 5.34 23.67 6.34
CA ALA A 73 5.21 22.47 5.52
C ALA A 73 4.72 21.24 6.32
N ILE A 74 5.06 21.14 7.61
CA ILE A 74 4.52 20.11 8.50
C ILE A 74 3.01 20.33 8.71
N GLU A 75 2.58 21.57 8.99
CA GLU A 75 1.16 21.89 9.15
C GLU A 75 0.36 21.61 7.87
N ALA A 76 0.94 21.89 6.70
CA ALA A 76 0.31 21.59 5.41
C ALA A 76 0.13 20.08 5.12
N LEU A 77 0.73 19.18 5.90
CA LEU A 77 0.42 17.74 5.81
C LEU A 77 -1.00 17.44 6.30
N LYS A 78 -1.63 18.33 7.07
CA LYS A 78 -3.01 18.19 7.55
C LYS A 78 -4.05 18.77 6.57
N ASP A 79 -3.61 19.26 5.41
CA ASP A 79 -4.51 19.90 4.44
C ASP A 79 -5.62 18.93 3.98
N PRO A 80 -6.88 19.39 3.83
CA PRO A 80 -7.97 18.52 3.36
C PRO A 80 -7.73 17.97 1.95
N ASP A 81 -7.01 18.70 1.09
CA ASP A 81 -6.70 18.28 -0.27
C ASP A 81 -5.47 17.36 -0.31
N ALA A 82 -5.65 16.15 -0.84
CA ALA A 82 -4.59 15.13 -0.91
C ALA A 82 -3.35 15.59 -1.71
N LYS A 83 -3.54 16.38 -2.77
CA LYS A 83 -2.43 16.88 -3.59
C LYS A 83 -1.62 17.95 -2.84
N VAL A 84 -2.27 18.72 -1.97
CA VAL A 84 -1.58 19.66 -1.08
C VAL A 84 -0.71 18.89 -0.08
N ARG A 85 -1.26 17.84 0.56
CA ARG A 85 -0.50 16.97 1.46
C ARG A 85 0.72 16.34 0.78
N ASP A 86 0.55 15.84 -0.45
CA ASP A 86 1.65 15.29 -1.25
C ASP A 86 2.72 16.35 -1.57
N SER A 87 2.29 17.58 -1.87
CA SER A 87 3.20 18.70 -2.11
C SER A 87 3.97 19.11 -0.86
N ALA A 88 3.32 19.09 0.31
CA ALA A 88 3.94 19.33 1.61
C ALA A 88 5.01 18.27 1.92
N ALA A 89 4.69 16.99 1.74
CA ALA A 89 5.65 15.89 1.90
C ALA A 89 6.84 16.03 0.92
N ALA A 90 6.58 16.43 -0.33
CA ALA A 90 7.63 16.68 -1.32
C ALA A 90 8.50 17.90 -0.96
N ALA A 91 7.94 18.94 -0.36
CA ALA A 91 8.68 20.08 0.15
C ALA A 91 9.58 19.67 1.33
N LEU A 92 9.04 18.93 2.32
CA LEU A 92 9.79 18.38 3.45
C LEU A 92 11.00 17.54 2.99
N LYS A 93 10.82 16.70 1.97
CA LYS A 93 11.91 15.93 1.36
C LYS A 93 13.05 16.82 0.84
N LYS A 94 12.75 18.01 0.30
CA LYS A 94 13.78 18.94 -0.22
C LYS A 94 14.63 19.59 0.87
N PHE A 95 14.13 19.66 2.11
CA PHE A 95 14.91 20.12 3.27
C PHE A 95 15.83 19.02 3.84
N GLY A 96 15.62 17.75 3.48
CA GLY A 96 16.47 16.64 3.88
C GLY A 96 16.60 16.50 5.39
N LYS A 97 17.83 16.26 5.89
CA LYS A 97 18.12 16.03 7.32
C LYS A 97 17.61 17.15 8.24
N ALA A 98 17.51 18.38 7.73
CA ALA A 98 17.01 19.51 8.50
C ALA A 98 15.55 19.34 8.97
N ALA A 99 14.72 18.60 8.21
CA ALA A 99 13.33 18.36 8.55
C ALA A 99 13.13 17.16 9.50
N HIS A 100 14.13 16.30 9.67
CA HIS A 100 13.95 15.03 10.40
C HIS A 100 13.61 15.23 11.89
N ALA A 101 14.29 16.14 12.58
CA ALA A 101 14.00 16.43 13.99
C ALA A 101 12.64 17.13 14.14
N PRO A 102 12.35 18.24 13.42
CA PRO A 102 11.03 18.86 13.48
C PRO A 102 9.86 17.92 13.17
N MET A 103 10.00 17.03 12.17
CA MET A 103 8.95 16.05 11.84
C MET A 103 8.76 15.00 12.94
N ARG A 104 9.82 14.64 13.66
CA ARG A 104 9.74 13.70 14.80
C ARG A 104 9.06 14.36 15.99
N ASP A 105 9.44 15.59 16.30
CA ASP A 105 8.89 16.33 17.43
C ASP A 105 7.40 16.61 17.17
N ALA A 106 7.04 17.07 15.96
CA ALA A 106 5.65 17.23 15.56
C ALA A 106 4.82 15.93 15.55
N TYR A 107 5.45 14.78 15.33
CA TYR A 107 4.78 13.49 15.45
C TYR A 107 4.51 13.13 16.92
N ARG A 108 5.48 13.38 17.81
CA ARG A 108 5.35 13.07 19.24
C ARG A 108 4.34 13.97 19.95
N ASP A 109 4.36 15.26 19.63
CA ASP A 109 3.52 16.27 20.28
C ASP A 109 2.16 16.44 19.60
N GLY A 110 1.97 15.78 18.46
CA GLY A 110 0.79 15.93 17.61
C GLY A 110 -0.41 15.08 18.06
N ASP A 111 -1.61 15.59 17.76
CA ASP A 111 -2.84 14.80 17.81
C ASP A 111 -2.83 13.65 16.77
N ALA A 112 -3.86 12.81 16.81
CA ALA A 112 -3.94 11.65 15.92
C ALA A 112 -3.90 12.03 14.42
N GLY A 113 -4.52 13.15 14.04
CA GLY A 113 -4.52 13.64 12.67
C GLY A 113 -3.13 14.10 12.23
N ALA A 114 -2.41 14.82 13.10
CA ALA A 114 -1.04 15.22 12.89
C ALA A 114 -0.11 14.01 12.73
N ARG A 115 -0.23 13.01 13.61
CA ARG A 115 0.55 11.77 13.54
C ARG A 115 0.33 11.02 12.23
N LEU A 116 -0.93 10.79 11.87
CA LEU A 116 -1.31 10.11 10.64
C LEU A 116 -0.74 10.83 9.40
N ALA A 117 -0.88 12.15 9.34
CA ALA A 117 -0.37 12.97 8.25
C ALA A 117 1.17 12.91 8.10
N LEU A 118 1.88 12.78 9.22
CA LEU A 118 3.34 12.69 9.26
C LEU A 118 3.88 11.31 8.87
N LEU A 119 3.15 10.22 9.14
CA LEU A 119 3.62 8.85 8.85
C LEU A 119 4.04 8.67 7.38
N GLY A 120 3.25 9.17 6.43
CA GLY A 120 3.57 9.08 5.00
C GLY A 120 4.83 9.88 4.61
N ALA A 121 5.07 11.02 5.25
CA ALA A 121 6.26 11.84 5.02
C ALA A 121 7.50 11.19 5.66
N LEU A 122 7.37 10.73 6.90
CA LEU A 122 8.40 9.98 7.64
C LEU A 122 8.78 8.68 6.93
N GLY A 123 7.81 7.99 6.34
CA GLY A 123 8.00 6.75 5.59
C GLY A 123 9.03 6.85 4.46
N ARG A 124 9.20 8.04 3.88
CA ARG A 124 10.17 8.31 2.81
C ARG A 124 11.60 8.52 3.32
N ILE A 125 11.81 8.61 4.64
CA ILE A 125 13.09 8.84 5.29
C ILE A 125 13.65 7.52 5.83
N LYS A 126 14.65 6.95 5.16
CA LYS A 126 15.29 5.68 5.55
C LYS A 126 16.44 5.91 6.54
N THR A 127 16.12 6.17 7.81
CA THR A 127 17.12 6.26 8.90
C THR A 127 16.69 5.39 10.09
N PRO A 128 17.64 4.88 10.91
CA PRO A 128 17.31 4.08 12.08
C PRO A 128 16.32 4.76 13.03
N ALA A 129 16.58 6.02 13.41
CA ALA A 129 15.68 6.76 14.30
C ALA A 129 14.23 6.88 13.80
N ILE A 130 14.02 7.03 12.48
CA ILE A 130 12.66 7.05 11.92
C ILE A 130 12.04 5.65 11.87
N SER A 131 12.86 4.61 11.77
CA SER A 131 12.38 3.23 11.73
C SER A 131 11.87 2.83 13.11
N GLU A 132 12.62 3.15 14.17
CA GLU A 132 12.17 2.98 15.56
C GLU A 132 10.87 3.74 15.83
N LEU A 133 10.73 4.96 15.31
CA LEU A 133 9.49 5.74 15.44
C LEU A 133 8.31 5.07 14.74
N LEU A 134 8.50 4.56 13.53
CA LEU A 134 7.45 3.87 12.77
C LEU A 134 7.09 2.52 13.41
N ILE A 135 8.05 1.81 14.00
CA ILE A 135 7.81 0.57 14.76
C ILE A 135 6.98 0.88 16.00
N ALA A 136 7.36 1.90 16.77
CA ALA A 136 6.58 2.34 17.93
C ALA A 136 5.15 2.81 17.55
N ALA A 137 4.94 3.29 16.33
CA ALA A 137 3.61 3.67 15.83
C ALA A 137 2.67 2.47 15.59
N LEU A 138 3.19 1.23 15.57
CA LEU A 138 2.36 0.02 15.56
C LEU A 138 1.58 -0.18 16.88
N ASP A 139 2.02 0.51 17.94
CA ASP A 139 1.45 0.51 19.29
C ASP A 139 0.59 1.75 19.59
N ASP A 140 0.30 2.58 18.58
CA ASP A 140 -0.51 3.78 18.79
C ASP A 140 -1.94 3.41 19.25
N PRO A 141 -2.54 4.13 20.21
CA PRO A 141 -3.90 3.87 20.66
C PRO A 141 -4.98 3.99 19.56
N ARG A 142 -4.65 4.58 18.41
CA ARG A 142 -5.56 4.71 17.26
C ARG A 142 -5.25 3.68 16.18
N ASP A 143 -6.25 2.89 15.83
CA ASP A 143 -6.15 1.86 14.79
C ASP A 143 -5.73 2.44 13.43
N GLU A 144 -6.17 3.67 13.09
CA GLU A 144 -5.79 4.30 11.82
C GLU A 144 -4.27 4.54 11.72
N ILE A 145 -3.64 4.88 12.85
CA ILE A 145 -2.20 5.13 12.93
C ILE A 145 -1.45 3.80 12.85
N ARG A 146 -1.91 2.77 13.56
CA ARG A 146 -1.32 1.42 13.51
C ARG A 146 -1.34 0.85 12.10
N ILE A 147 -2.47 0.97 11.41
CA ILE A 147 -2.65 0.50 10.02
C ILE A 147 -1.71 1.26 9.07
N GLU A 148 -1.64 2.58 9.19
CA GLU A 148 -0.78 3.39 8.33
C GLU A 148 0.71 3.15 8.62
N ALA A 149 1.10 2.95 9.88
CA ALA A 149 2.45 2.58 10.27
C ALA A 149 2.87 1.25 9.64
N ALA A 150 2.02 0.23 9.74
CA ALA A 150 2.23 -1.08 9.12
C ALA A 150 2.38 -0.95 7.59
N ARG A 151 1.49 -0.20 6.94
CA ARG A 151 1.56 0.06 5.49
C ARG A 151 2.87 0.73 5.10
N VAL A 152 3.29 1.74 5.85
CA VAL A 152 4.54 2.48 5.61
C VAL A 152 5.76 1.58 5.79
N LEU A 153 5.81 0.77 6.85
CA LEU A 153 6.88 -0.20 7.11
C LEU A 153 6.97 -1.26 6.00
N GLY A 154 5.82 -1.76 5.54
CA GLY A 154 5.69 -2.66 4.39
C GLY A 154 6.30 -2.09 3.12
N VAL A 155 5.87 -0.89 2.71
CA VAL A 155 6.39 -0.21 1.50
C VAL A 155 7.91 0.05 1.60
N ARG A 156 8.42 0.30 2.81
CA ARG A 156 9.86 0.50 3.04
C ARG A 156 10.66 -0.79 2.97
N LYS A 157 10.01 -1.94 3.13
CA LYS A 157 10.61 -3.26 3.37
C LYS A 157 11.52 -3.25 4.60
N ASP A 158 11.07 -2.64 5.68
CA ASP A 158 11.87 -2.42 6.88
C ASP A 158 11.87 -3.66 7.79
N ARG A 159 12.86 -4.55 7.60
CA ARG A 159 12.95 -5.84 8.33
C ARG A 159 13.00 -5.70 9.86
N ARG A 160 13.42 -4.55 10.38
CA ARG A 160 13.42 -4.30 11.84
C ARG A 160 12.01 -4.31 12.45
N ALA A 161 10.99 -4.09 11.65
CA ALA A 161 9.60 -4.15 12.12
C ALA A 161 9.06 -5.58 12.24
N VAL A 162 9.76 -6.59 11.69
CA VAL A 162 9.26 -7.97 11.63
C VAL A 162 8.96 -8.52 13.03
N PRO A 163 9.85 -8.40 14.04
CA PRO A 163 9.55 -8.93 15.39
C PRO A 163 8.27 -8.32 15.98
N ARG A 164 8.16 -6.98 15.99
CA ARG A 164 6.96 -6.30 16.53
C ARG A 164 5.70 -6.62 15.72
N LEU A 165 5.77 -6.71 14.40
CA LEU A 165 4.63 -7.08 13.56
C LEU A 165 4.17 -8.52 13.84
N LEU A 166 5.09 -9.45 14.09
CA LEU A 166 4.76 -10.83 14.44
C LEU A 166 4.09 -10.93 15.82
N GLU A 167 4.60 -10.19 16.80
CA GLU A 167 3.96 -10.05 18.11
C GLU A 167 2.53 -9.49 17.97
N ALA A 168 2.36 -8.41 17.20
CA ALA A 168 1.05 -7.79 16.96
C ALA A 168 0.07 -8.71 16.23
N VAL A 169 0.58 -9.59 15.35
CA VAL A 169 -0.22 -10.63 14.70
C VAL A 169 -0.69 -11.68 15.70
N ALA A 170 0.17 -12.08 16.65
CA ALA A 170 -0.18 -13.02 17.71
C ALA A 170 -1.17 -12.43 18.73
N GLU A 171 -1.05 -11.14 19.05
CA GLU A 171 -2.00 -10.39 19.88
C GLU A 171 -3.39 -10.28 19.22
N GLY A 172 -3.44 -10.25 17.89
CA GLY A 172 -4.67 -10.18 17.11
C GLY A 172 -5.30 -8.79 17.07
N GLY A 173 -6.64 -8.75 17.00
CA GLY A 173 -7.41 -7.50 16.98
C GLY A 173 -7.71 -6.93 15.58
N PRO A 174 -8.28 -5.71 15.51
CA PRO A 174 -8.89 -5.18 14.29
C PRO A 174 -7.89 -4.87 13.16
N CYS A 175 -6.62 -4.56 13.51
CA CYS A 175 -5.59 -4.23 12.53
C CYS A 175 -4.84 -5.44 11.98
N LEU A 176 -5.20 -6.67 12.40
CA LEU A 176 -4.52 -7.90 12.02
C LEU A 176 -4.28 -8.05 10.50
N PRO A 177 -5.25 -7.78 9.60
CA PRO A 177 -5.02 -7.85 8.15
C PRO A 177 -3.91 -6.89 7.67
N ALA A 178 -3.80 -5.69 8.26
CA ALA A 178 -2.78 -4.71 7.89
C ALA A 178 -1.38 -5.19 8.27
N PHE A 179 -1.24 -5.86 9.42
CA PHE A 179 0.04 -6.41 9.88
C PHE A 179 0.49 -7.60 9.03
N ILE A 180 -0.43 -8.53 8.72
CA ILE A 180 -0.17 -9.66 7.81
C ILE A 180 0.31 -9.13 6.44
N ARG A 181 -0.39 -8.13 5.89
CA ARG A 181 -0.01 -7.50 4.63
C ARG A 181 1.37 -6.89 4.69
N ALA A 182 1.67 -6.16 5.77
CA ALA A 182 2.97 -5.52 5.96
C ALA A 182 4.11 -6.54 6.00
N LEU A 183 3.94 -7.66 6.70
CA LEU A 183 4.91 -8.77 6.72
C LEU A 183 5.16 -9.33 5.32
N GLY A 184 4.09 -9.53 4.54
CA GLY A 184 4.18 -9.95 3.14
C GLY A 184 4.95 -8.95 2.26
N GLU A 185 4.69 -7.65 2.40
CA GLU A 185 5.41 -6.60 1.66
C GLU A 185 6.89 -6.48 2.05
N ILE A 186 7.21 -6.68 3.33
CA ILE A 186 8.60 -6.71 3.82
C ILE A 186 9.34 -7.90 3.19
N GLY A 187 8.70 -9.07 3.12
CA GLY A 187 9.28 -10.25 2.48
C GLY A 187 10.30 -10.98 3.36
N ASP A 188 10.21 -10.88 4.68
CA ASP A 188 11.13 -11.55 5.60
C ASP A 188 10.74 -13.03 5.78
N PRO A 189 11.65 -14.00 5.54
CA PRO A 189 11.38 -15.42 5.75
C PRO A 189 10.96 -15.80 7.18
N GLU A 190 11.32 -14.98 8.18
CA GLU A 190 10.90 -15.22 9.58
C GLU A 190 9.37 -15.21 9.74
N ALA A 191 8.66 -14.52 8.84
CA ALA A 191 7.21 -14.50 8.87
C ALA A 191 6.53 -15.73 8.24
N LEU A 192 7.27 -16.66 7.63
CA LEU A 192 6.67 -17.81 6.92
C LEU A 192 5.86 -18.72 7.86
N GLU A 193 6.45 -19.21 8.94
CA GLU A 193 5.77 -20.12 9.87
C GLU A 193 4.60 -19.46 10.61
N PRO A 194 4.73 -18.24 11.17
CA PRO A 194 3.61 -17.54 11.78
C PRO A 194 2.44 -17.31 10.81
N LEU A 195 2.73 -16.93 9.55
CA LEU A 195 1.68 -16.73 8.55
C LEU A 195 1.06 -18.04 8.06
N ARG A 196 1.82 -19.14 8.03
CA ARG A 196 1.30 -20.48 7.71
C ARG A 196 0.22 -20.90 8.70
N ALA A 197 0.40 -20.63 9.99
CA ALA A 197 -0.60 -20.94 11.01
C ALA A 197 -1.95 -20.21 10.77
N ILE A 198 -1.92 -19.00 10.19
CA ILE A 198 -3.12 -18.19 9.90
C ILE A 198 -3.94 -18.76 8.73
N LEU A 199 -3.35 -19.62 7.89
CA LEU A 199 -4.11 -20.34 6.86
C LEU A 199 -5.19 -21.27 7.46
N SER A 200 -5.13 -21.54 8.76
CA SER A 200 -6.13 -22.30 9.52
C SER A 200 -7.06 -21.42 10.35
N ALA A 201 -7.01 -20.10 10.17
CA ALA A 201 -7.91 -19.18 10.86
C ALA A 201 -9.36 -19.35 10.37
N PRO A 202 -10.36 -19.22 11.26
CA PRO A 202 -11.77 -19.38 10.88
C PRO A 202 -12.24 -18.30 9.89
N ALA A 203 -11.66 -17.09 9.95
CA ALA A 203 -12.03 -16.00 9.06
C ALA A 203 -11.35 -16.11 7.68
N PHE A 204 -12.17 -16.21 6.62
CA PHE A 204 -11.73 -16.25 5.22
C PHE A 204 -10.76 -15.12 4.86
N MET A 205 -11.08 -13.89 5.26
CA MET A 205 -10.26 -12.71 4.95
C MET A 205 -8.82 -12.83 5.49
N LEU A 206 -8.64 -13.44 6.67
CA LEU A 206 -7.31 -13.63 7.26
C LEU A 206 -6.52 -14.71 6.52
N ARG A 207 -7.18 -15.80 6.11
CA ARG A 207 -6.56 -16.84 5.27
C ARG A 207 -6.09 -16.25 3.95
N ALA A 208 -6.90 -15.41 3.31
CA ALA A 208 -6.57 -14.77 2.04
C ALA A 208 -5.40 -13.79 2.13
N GLU A 209 -5.37 -12.98 3.19
CA GLU A 209 -4.26 -12.06 3.42
C GLU A 209 -2.96 -12.84 3.73
N ALA A 210 -3.03 -13.89 4.54
CA ALA A 210 -1.89 -14.74 4.88
C ALA A 210 -1.33 -15.48 3.66
N ALA A 211 -2.20 -16.06 2.81
CA ALA A 211 -1.78 -16.69 1.56
C ALA A 211 -1.09 -15.70 0.62
N THR A 212 -1.63 -14.48 0.52
CA THR A 212 -1.01 -13.40 -0.28
C THR A 212 0.34 -12.99 0.27
N ALA A 213 0.47 -12.89 1.59
CA ALA A 213 1.71 -12.51 2.25
C ALA A 213 2.80 -13.59 2.09
N LEU A 214 2.47 -14.87 2.30
CA LEU A 214 3.37 -16.01 2.08
C LEU A 214 3.93 -16.02 0.65
N ARG A 215 3.07 -15.80 -0.35
CA ARG A 215 3.47 -15.73 -1.76
C ARG A 215 4.48 -14.62 -2.03
N LYS A 216 4.32 -13.45 -1.40
CA LYS A 216 5.23 -12.31 -1.55
C LYS A 216 6.58 -12.55 -0.89
N ILE A 217 6.62 -13.32 0.20
CA ILE A 217 7.85 -13.70 0.90
C ILE A 217 8.61 -14.78 0.12
N ASP A 218 7.95 -15.89 -0.19
CA ASP A 218 8.54 -17.01 -0.93
C ASP A 218 7.45 -17.82 -1.65
N ASN A 219 7.29 -17.57 -2.94
CA ASN A 219 6.30 -18.27 -3.77
C ASN A 219 6.55 -19.79 -3.84
N GLY A 220 7.81 -20.23 -3.82
CA GLY A 220 8.15 -21.66 -3.94
C GLY A 220 7.74 -22.44 -2.69
N ARG A 221 8.07 -21.91 -1.50
CA ARG A 221 7.65 -22.52 -0.22
C ARG A 221 6.15 -22.37 0.04
N ALA A 222 5.56 -21.23 -0.34
CA ALA A 222 4.13 -21.01 -0.24
C ALA A 222 3.35 -22.09 -1.00
N VAL A 223 3.75 -22.42 -2.23
CA VAL A 223 3.13 -23.51 -3.02
C VAL A 223 3.24 -24.86 -2.31
N GLY A 224 4.40 -25.17 -1.69
CA GLY A 224 4.56 -26.38 -0.89
C GLY A 224 3.55 -26.47 0.26
N PHE A 225 3.43 -25.39 1.04
CA PHE A 225 2.46 -25.32 2.13
C PHE A 225 1.00 -25.46 1.66
N PHE A 226 0.68 -24.88 0.50
CA PHE A 226 -0.66 -25.00 -0.07
C PHE A 226 -0.96 -26.43 -0.53
N CYS A 227 0.03 -27.13 -1.08
CA CYS A 227 -0.10 -28.54 -1.45
C CYS A 227 -0.32 -29.44 -0.23
N GLU A 228 0.50 -29.30 0.82
CA GLU A 228 0.35 -30.08 2.07
C GLU A 228 -1.03 -29.90 2.70
N ARG A 229 -1.54 -28.67 2.72
CA ARG A 229 -2.84 -28.34 3.31
C ARG A 229 -4.03 -28.87 2.50
N LEU A 230 -3.92 -28.94 1.17
CA LEU A 230 -4.93 -29.55 0.30
C LEU A 230 -4.99 -31.08 0.42
N GLU A 231 -3.98 -31.71 1.03
CA GLU A 231 -3.92 -33.15 1.29
C GLU A 231 -4.52 -33.55 2.65
N GLU A 232 -4.85 -32.59 3.51
CA GLU A 232 -5.46 -32.87 4.82
C GLU A 232 -6.90 -33.42 4.64
N PRO A 233 -7.24 -34.64 5.12
CA PRO A 233 -8.44 -35.35 4.70
C PRO A 233 -9.79 -34.79 5.19
N ASP A 234 -9.80 -33.82 6.11
CA ASP A 234 -10.88 -33.76 7.10
C ASP A 234 -11.54 -32.39 7.32
N ARG A 235 -11.55 -31.48 6.32
CA ARG A 235 -12.33 -30.23 6.45
C ARG A 235 -12.99 -29.78 5.16
N ASP A 236 -14.26 -29.36 5.27
CA ASP A 236 -14.99 -28.51 4.31
C ASP A 236 -14.20 -27.22 3.90
N GLU A 237 -13.10 -26.91 4.60
CA GLU A 237 -12.17 -25.81 4.33
C GLU A 237 -11.38 -25.96 3.02
N SER A 238 -11.26 -27.17 2.44
CA SER A 238 -10.51 -27.42 1.20
C SER A 238 -11.04 -26.60 0.02
N GLY A 239 -12.36 -26.39 -0.04
CA GLY A 239 -13.00 -25.56 -1.06
C GLY A 239 -12.75 -24.06 -0.89
N ASP A 240 -12.76 -23.56 0.34
CA ASP A 240 -12.52 -22.15 0.68
C ASP A 240 -11.04 -21.77 0.52
N LEU A 241 -10.14 -22.68 0.88
CA LEU A 241 -8.70 -22.54 0.64
C LEU A 241 -8.41 -22.61 -0.87
N ALA A 242 -9.04 -23.53 -1.62
CA ALA A 242 -8.96 -23.56 -3.07
C ALA A 242 -9.49 -22.25 -3.72
N LEU A 243 -10.58 -21.66 -3.20
CA LEU A 243 -11.08 -20.33 -3.61
C LEU A 243 -10.08 -19.21 -3.31
N THR A 244 -9.44 -19.27 -2.14
CA THR A 244 -8.40 -18.33 -1.71
C THR A 244 -7.16 -18.39 -2.62
N LEU A 245 -6.78 -19.60 -3.04
CA LEU A 245 -5.65 -19.87 -3.94
C LEU A 245 -5.99 -19.56 -5.40
N ALA A 246 -7.24 -19.78 -5.81
CA ALA A 246 -7.74 -19.51 -7.15
C ALA A 246 -7.71 -18.02 -7.53
N GLY A 247 -7.70 -17.12 -6.56
CA GLY A 247 -7.56 -15.68 -6.79
C GLY A 247 -6.13 -15.19 -7.05
N THR A 248 -5.09 -16.04 -6.91
CA THR A 248 -3.70 -15.54 -6.80
C THR A 248 -2.65 -16.22 -7.69
N ASP A 249 -2.82 -17.49 -8.08
CA ASP A 249 -2.12 -18.14 -9.23
C ASP A 249 -2.77 -19.51 -9.53
N LEU A 250 -3.88 -19.47 -10.28
CA LEU A 250 -4.65 -20.66 -10.66
C LEU A 250 -3.83 -21.65 -11.49
N LEU A 251 -2.85 -21.15 -12.27
CA LEU A 251 -2.12 -21.97 -13.23
C LEU A 251 -1.04 -22.80 -12.52
N GLY A 252 -0.25 -22.17 -11.64
CA GLY A 252 0.83 -22.85 -10.93
C GLY A 252 0.32 -23.93 -9.96
N ALA A 253 -0.75 -23.64 -9.20
CA ALA A 253 -1.35 -24.60 -8.28
C ALA A 253 -1.95 -25.80 -9.03
N THR A 254 -2.66 -25.54 -10.14
CA THR A 254 -3.29 -26.61 -10.94
C THR A 254 -2.26 -27.43 -11.71
N GLU A 255 -1.24 -26.81 -12.32
CA GLU A 255 -0.17 -27.54 -13.00
C GLU A 255 0.57 -28.49 -12.05
N SER A 256 0.79 -28.06 -10.80
CA SER A 256 1.40 -28.90 -9.76
C SER A 256 0.51 -30.06 -9.35
N LEU A 257 -0.80 -29.80 -9.12
CA LEU A 257 -1.79 -30.83 -8.83
C LEU A 257 -1.89 -31.86 -9.96
N VAL A 258 -1.92 -31.41 -11.23
CA VAL A 258 -1.97 -32.27 -12.43
C VAL A 258 -0.67 -33.05 -12.65
N ARG A 259 0.49 -32.48 -12.29
CA ARG A 259 1.79 -33.17 -12.40
C ARG A 259 1.89 -34.32 -11.39
N ARG A 260 1.40 -34.13 -10.17
CA ARG A 260 1.41 -35.14 -9.09
C ARG A 260 0.37 -36.23 -9.26
N ALA A 261 -0.84 -35.86 -9.64
CA ALA A 261 -1.89 -36.71 -10.17
C ALA A 261 -1.39 -37.79 -11.16
N ARG A 262 -0.52 -37.38 -12.10
CA ARG A 262 0.12 -38.30 -13.05
C ARG A 262 1.18 -39.20 -12.41
N ALA A 263 1.80 -38.76 -11.31
CA ALA A 263 2.83 -39.52 -10.58
C ALA A 263 2.23 -40.52 -9.57
N SER A 264 1.02 -40.27 -9.03
CA SER A 264 0.34 -41.15 -8.08
C SER A 264 -0.54 -42.23 -8.72
N GLY A 265 -0.92 -42.08 -10.00
CA GLY A 265 -1.75 -43.05 -10.72
C GLY A 265 -3.24 -43.07 -10.33
N ASP A 266 -3.66 -42.29 -9.33
CA ASP A 266 -5.05 -42.22 -8.88
C ASP A 266 -5.83 -41.20 -9.72
N GLY A 267 -6.50 -41.69 -10.77
CA GLY A 267 -7.32 -40.92 -11.71
C GLY A 267 -8.46 -40.11 -11.09
N ASP A 268 -9.01 -40.59 -9.98
CA ASP A 268 -10.29 -40.11 -9.45
C ASP A 268 -10.09 -38.99 -8.43
N ALA A 269 -8.97 -39.01 -7.69
CA ALA A 269 -8.56 -37.89 -6.86
C ALA A 269 -8.36 -36.60 -7.69
N ILE A 270 -7.89 -36.75 -8.93
CA ILE A 270 -7.66 -35.67 -9.90
C ILE A 270 -8.98 -35.06 -10.33
N ALA A 271 -9.93 -35.92 -10.73
CA ALA A 271 -11.25 -35.50 -11.16
C ALA A 271 -11.99 -34.77 -10.03
N ARG A 272 -11.89 -35.25 -8.79
CA ARG A 272 -12.49 -34.60 -7.61
C ARG A 272 -11.89 -33.22 -7.34
N ALA A 273 -10.56 -33.10 -7.32
CA ALA A 273 -9.88 -31.81 -7.11
C ALA A 273 -10.25 -30.79 -8.19
N ILE A 274 -10.27 -31.20 -9.47
CA ILE A 274 -10.66 -30.34 -10.60
C ILE A 274 -12.12 -29.89 -10.50
N VAL A 275 -13.03 -30.79 -10.13
CA VAL A 275 -14.46 -30.47 -9.99
C VAL A 275 -14.68 -29.49 -8.84
N GLU A 276 -13.97 -29.64 -7.73
CA GLU A 276 -14.07 -28.70 -6.60
C GLU A 276 -13.47 -27.32 -6.93
N VAL A 277 -12.31 -27.26 -7.59
CA VAL A 277 -11.77 -25.99 -8.11
C VAL A 277 -12.76 -25.32 -9.08
N ARG A 278 -13.42 -26.09 -9.94
CA ARG A 278 -14.41 -25.58 -10.90
C ARG A 278 -15.67 -25.04 -10.20
N ARG A 279 -16.25 -25.79 -9.26
CA ARG A 279 -17.42 -25.35 -8.47
C ARG A 279 -17.12 -24.11 -7.64
N ALA A 280 -15.93 -24.06 -7.04
CA ALA A 280 -15.45 -22.92 -6.28
C ALA A 280 -15.36 -21.65 -7.14
N LEU A 281 -14.87 -21.78 -8.37
CA LEU A 281 -14.78 -20.68 -9.35
C LEU A 281 -16.15 -20.24 -9.87
N ASP A 282 -17.07 -21.16 -10.12
CA ASP A 282 -18.43 -20.84 -10.58
C ASP A 282 -19.20 -20.05 -9.49
N ARG A 283 -19.03 -20.43 -8.21
CA ARG A 283 -19.59 -19.68 -7.07
C ARG A 283 -19.00 -18.28 -6.95
N HIS A 284 -17.69 -18.14 -7.16
CA HIS A 284 -17.02 -16.84 -7.14
C HIS A 284 -17.49 -15.94 -8.30
N SER A 285 -17.62 -16.49 -9.52
CA SER A 285 -18.14 -15.77 -10.69
C SER A 285 -19.58 -15.30 -10.47
N ALA A 286 -20.44 -16.16 -9.93
CA ALA A 286 -21.83 -15.82 -9.64
C ALA A 286 -21.97 -14.73 -8.57
N GLY A 287 -21.09 -14.71 -7.56
CA GLY A 287 -21.03 -13.64 -6.56
C GLY A 287 -20.54 -12.29 -7.11
N LEU A 288 -19.70 -12.31 -8.16
CA LEU A 288 -19.20 -11.10 -8.83
C LEU A 288 -20.24 -10.44 -9.74
N ASP A 289 -21.14 -11.22 -10.35
CA ASP A 289 -22.23 -10.69 -11.18
C ASP A 289 -23.32 -9.99 -10.35
N ALA A 290 -23.44 -10.31 -9.06
CA ALA A 290 -24.37 -9.67 -8.13
C ALA A 290 -23.87 -8.33 -7.54
N GLY A 291 -22.58 -8.01 -7.67
CA GLY A 291 -21.91 -6.89 -7.00
C GLY A 291 -21.38 -5.80 -7.94
N ARG A 292 -22.15 -5.39 -8.97
CA ARG A 292 -21.81 -4.20 -9.77
C ARG A 292 -22.04 -2.93 -8.94
N ASP A 293 -20.99 -2.50 -8.23
CA ASP A 293 -20.88 -1.10 -7.77
C ASP A 293 -19.50 -0.55 -8.15
N ASP A 294 -19.51 0.49 -8.98
CA ASP A 294 -18.36 1.01 -9.72
C ASP A 294 -17.54 1.99 -8.86
N GLY A 295 -16.54 1.46 -8.15
CA GLY A 295 -15.57 2.24 -7.35
C GLY A 295 -14.10 2.07 -7.79
N PRO A 296 -13.21 3.03 -7.47
CA PRO A 296 -11.82 3.12 -7.98
C PRO A 296 -10.85 2.02 -7.46
N VAL A 297 -11.32 1.10 -6.61
CA VAL A 297 -10.61 -0.13 -6.21
C VAL A 297 -10.63 -1.18 -7.35
N ALA A 298 -11.39 -0.91 -8.43
CA ALA A 298 -11.61 -1.82 -9.56
C ALA A 298 -10.38 -2.16 -10.42
N GLY A 299 -9.26 -1.43 -10.32
CA GLY A 299 -8.09 -1.65 -11.17
C GLY A 299 -7.38 -3.00 -10.93
N ALA A 300 -7.01 -3.26 -9.67
CA ALA A 300 -6.35 -4.52 -9.27
C ALA A 300 -7.33 -5.70 -9.21
N ALA A 301 -8.58 -5.45 -8.78
CA ALA A 301 -9.65 -6.44 -8.81
C ALA A 301 -10.04 -6.80 -10.26
N GLY A 302 -9.97 -5.85 -11.20
CA GLY A 302 -10.21 -6.04 -12.62
C GLY A 302 -9.07 -6.77 -13.35
N SER A 303 -7.82 -6.59 -12.93
CA SER A 303 -6.69 -7.37 -13.46
C SER A 303 -6.68 -8.80 -12.91
N CYS A 304 -6.99 -8.99 -11.61
CA CYS A 304 -7.20 -10.33 -11.05
C CYS A 304 -8.39 -11.05 -11.69
N ARG A 305 -9.50 -10.34 -11.95
CA ARG A 305 -10.67 -10.87 -12.70
C ARG A 305 -10.28 -11.38 -14.09
N ARG A 306 -9.49 -10.61 -14.87
CA ARG A 306 -9.05 -11.04 -16.20
C ARG A 306 -8.04 -12.19 -16.15
N ALA A 307 -7.07 -12.12 -15.26
CA ALA A 307 -6.06 -13.17 -15.08
C ALA A 307 -6.70 -14.51 -14.65
N GLY A 308 -7.71 -14.47 -13.77
CA GLY A 308 -8.45 -15.66 -13.37
C GLY A 308 -9.24 -16.30 -14.52
N VAL A 309 -9.93 -15.50 -15.34
CA VAL A 309 -10.68 -15.99 -16.51
C VAL A 309 -9.76 -16.56 -17.60
N GLU A 310 -8.59 -15.96 -17.80
CA GLU A 310 -7.61 -16.44 -18.78
C GLU A 310 -6.93 -17.73 -18.30
N SER A 311 -6.60 -17.82 -17.01
CA SER A 311 -6.09 -19.04 -16.38
C SER A 311 -7.12 -20.17 -16.42
N LEU A 312 -8.41 -19.87 -16.27
CA LEU A 312 -9.54 -20.80 -16.42
C LEU A 312 -9.62 -21.39 -17.83
N ARG A 313 -9.50 -20.55 -18.87
CA ARG A 313 -9.52 -21.01 -20.27
C ARG A 313 -8.34 -21.91 -20.60
N GLU A 314 -7.18 -21.61 -20.04
CA GLU A 314 -5.99 -22.42 -20.22
C GLU A 314 -6.10 -23.76 -19.47
N LEU A 315 -6.64 -23.75 -18.26
CA LEU A 315 -7.02 -24.97 -17.53
C LEU A 315 -7.96 -25.85 -18.37
N GLU A 316 -9.02 -25.28 -18.94
CA GLU A 316 -9.96 -26.03 -19.76
C GLU A 316 -9.30 -26.63 -21.01
N ARG A 317 -8.33 -25.94 -21.63
CA ARG A 317 -7.55 -26.52 -22.73
C ARG A 317 -6.74 -27.71 -22.27
N ILE A 318 -6.02 -27.57 -21.15
CA ILE A 318 -5.18 -28.63 -20.59
C ILE A 318 -6.03 -29.85 -20.21
N LEU A 319 -7.20 -29.64 -19.60
CA LEU A 319 -8.13 -30.70 -19.23
C LEU A 319 -8.78 -31.40 -20.45
N ARG A 320 -9.13 -30.65 -21.50
CA ARG A 320 -9.62 -31.23 -22.76
C ARG A 320 -8.55 -32.03 -23.49
N ALA A 321 -7.28 -31.58 -23.42
CA ALA A 321 -6.16 -32.33 -23.97
C ALA A 321 -5.91 -33.63 -23.19
N LEU A 322 -6.09 -33.61 -21.88
CA LEU A 322 -5.97 -34.77 -21.00
C LEU A 322 -7.09 -35.81 -21.20
N GLY A 323 -8.34 -35.37 -21.44
CA GLY A 323 -9.48 -36.27 -21.68
C GLY A 323 -9.48 -36.97 -23.05
N ARG A 324 -8.58 -36.60 -23.97
CA ARG A 324 -8.44 -37.24 -25.29
C ARG A 324 -7.34 -38.32 -25.35
N GLY A 325 -6.64 -38.56 -24.24
CA GLY A 325 -5.54 -39.52 -24.14
C GLY A 325 -5.86 -40.78 -23.32
N ARG A 326 -7.14 -41.06 -23.06
CA ARG A 326 -7.62 -42.31 -22.46
C ARG A 326 -8.38 -43.12 -23.50
#